data_AF-A0A5B8W6H2-F1
#
_entry.id   AF-A0A5B8W6H2-F1
#
_cell.length_a   1.000
_cell.length_b   1.000
_cell.length_c   1.000
_cell.angle_alpha   90.00
_cell.angle_beta   90.00
_cell.angle_gamma   90.00
#
_symmetry.space_group_name_H-M   'P 1'
#
loop_
_entity.id
_entity.type
_entity.pdbx_description
1 polymer ?
#
loop_
_entity_poly.entity_id
_entity_poly.type
_entity_poly.pdbx_seq_one_letter_code
_entity_poly.pdbx_strand_id
1 'polypeptide(L)'
;MNYYFSNTLILRMPVKTSKAYHSNAVTAMLADPFFRAALYIASPVLYYSLSQSGFNGNDLNEKEKFTILKYFNRLCFRPTPFGLFCSVSLIKWGNETKLEFDPTKQFNIAIKPDQAYAARLGTALLATLPEQRNFLVANPTIYRAMDEYRFIRTVVDQDYINREYLLQSTDFSRLLKDILFFCQTGKTIQEIIAIIINGAGCSIEEARDYVEFLKDSQLLLQVQRANIAGKDHLKNLIAALKTSGPAPSGTSALTGALKIPDNLPEISEVPFKEMNRGLRALLPRNAGLTKQQHLNVILTRPVKRGKLTMDLQAGIADGLFALDALCPVERIPEMERFIKEFKYHFEGREIPLMTALDPELGIGYQQESEKGNPLLETLHIHPRSTDEQMISWSPAHESFFSWL
;
A
#
# COMPACT_ATOMS: atom_id res chain seq x y z
N MET A 1 3.34 26.71 -16.83
CA MET A 1 3.86 26.16 -15.56
C MET A 1 5.33 25.76 -15.76
N ASN A 2 6.26 25.98 -14.80
CA ASN A 2 7.65 25.53 -14.96
C ASN A 2 7.78 24.08 -14.47
N TYR A 3 7.93 23.13 -15.40
CA TYR A 3 8.14 21.73 -15.07
C TYR A 3 9.62 21.44 -14.79
N TYR A 4 9.90 20.82 -13.65
CA TYR A 4 11.24 20.35 -13.29
C TYR A 4 11.29 18.83 -13.40
N PHE A 5 12.11 18.33 -14.31
CA PHE A 5 12.30 16.90 -14.48
C PHE A 5 13.30 16.37 -13.45
N SER A 6 12.98 15.23 -12.86
CA SER A 6 13.95 14.47 -12.07
C SER A 6 15.16 14.10 -12.94
N ASN A 7 16.36 14.22 -12.38
CA ASN A 7 17.60 13.75 -13.01
C ASN A 7 17.65 12.22 -13.19
N THR A 8 16.81 11.50 -12.44
CA THR A 8 16.70 10.04 -12.48
C THR A 8 15.36 9.64 -13.08
N LEU A 9 15.39 8.68 -13.99
CA LEU A 9 14.25 8.11 -14.66
C LEU A 9 14.09 6.64 -14.29
N ILE A 10 12.84 6.18 -14.24
CA ILE A 10 12.51 4.76 -14.08
C ILE A 10 12.20 4.19 -15.45
N LEU A 11 13.14 3.41 -16.00
CA LEU A 11 12.92 2.62 -17.20
C LEU A 11 12.15 1.36 -16.83
N ARG A 12 10.99 1.16 -17.45
CA ARG A 12 10.16 -0.04 -17.29
C ARG A 12 10.20 -0.83 -18.59
N MET A 13 10.63 -2.09 -18.54
CA MET A 13 10.86 -2.88 -19.74
C MET A 13 10.31 -4.30 -19.59
N PRO A 14 9.53 -4.81 -20.57
CA PRO A 14 9.18 -6.22 -20.62
C PRO A 14 10.43 -7.10 -20.55
N VAL A 15 10.26 -8.29 -19.99
CA VAL A 15 11.39 -9.21 -19.78
C VAL A 15 11.90 -9.76 -21.10
N LYS A 16 10.99 -10.19 -21.97
CA LYS A 16 11.33 -10.75 -23.29
C LYS A 16 11.06 -9.74 -24.40
N THR A 17 11.74 -9.92 -25.51
CA THR A 17 11.50 -9.14 -26.74
C THR A 17 10.23 -9.62 -27.44
N SER A 18 9.66 -8.77 -28.30
CA SER A 18 8.51 -9.12 -29.14
C SER A 18 8.73 -10.37 -30.00
N LYS A 19 9.96 -10.61 -30.46
CA LYS A 19 10.31 -11.80 -31.27
C LYS A 19 9.99 -13.11 -30.54
N ALA A 20 10.19 -13.16 -29.23
CA ALA A 20 9.94 -14.37 -28.43
C ALA A 20 8.47 -14.80 -28.47
N TYR A 21 7.53 -13.88 -28.69
CA TYR A 21 6.10 -14.18 -28.77
C TYR A 21 5.73 -14.99 -30.01
N HIS A 22 6.33 -14.68 -31.15
CA HIS A 22 6.00 -15.31 -32.43
C HIS A 22 6.75 -16.63 -32.66
N SER A 23 7.91 -16.81 -32.03
CA SER A 23 8.79 -17.95 -32.29
C SER A 23 8.49 -19.20 -31.45
N ASN A 24 7.66 -19.09 -30.41
CA ASN A 24 7.45 -20.18 -29.46
C ASN A 24 6.03 -20.72 -29.53
N ALA A 25 5.88 -22.04 -29.68
CA ALA A 25 4.62 -22.73 -29.39
C ALA A 25 4.32 -22.69 -27.89
N VAL A 26 3.04 -22.86 -27.50
CA VAL A 26 2.61 -22.85 -26.08
C VAL A 26 3.43 -23.84 -25.24
N THR A 27 3.69 -25.03 -25.76
CA THR A 27 4.53 -26.05 -25.10
C THR A 27 5.95 -25.54 -24.83
N ALA A 28 6.56 -24.81 -25.77
CA ALA A 28 7.88 -24.21 -25.58
C ALA A 28 7.86 -23.04 -24.58
N MET A 29 6.79 -22.21 -24.59
CA MET A 29 6.59 -21.17 -23.57
C MET A 29 6.51 -21.79 -22.18
N LEU A 30 5.74 -22.87 -22.04
CA LEU A 30 5.58 -23.59 -20.79
C LEU A 30 6.81 -24.40 -20.39
N ALA A 31 7.76 -24.67 -21.28
CA ALA A 31 9.03 -25.30 -20.92
C ALA A 31 10.01 -24.33 -20.25
N ASP A 32 9.81 -23.01 -20.39
CA ASP A 32 10.67 -21.98 -19.82
C ASP A 32 10.48 -21.83 -18.30
N PRO A 33 11.50 -22.14 -17.47
CA PRO A 33 11.42 -22.00 -16.02
C PRO A 33 11.13 -20.57 -15.56
N PHE A 34 11.61 -19.56 -16.29
CA PHE A 34 11.34 -18.17 -15.97
C PHE A 34 9.84 -17.86 -16.11
N PHE A 35 9.23 -18.33 -17.19
CA PHE A 35 7.80 -18.10 -17.43
C PHE A 35 6.94 -18.84 -16.41
N ARG A 36 7.32 -20.07 -16.03
CA ARG A 36 6.69 -20.82 -14.94
C ARG A 36 6.77 -20.06 -13.61
N ALA A 37 7.93 -19.49 -13.28
CA ALA A 37 8.10 -18.64 -12.10
C ALA A 37 7.19 -17.41 -12.16
N ALA A 38 7.10 -16.74 -13.32
CA ALA A 38 6.23 -15.58 -13.51
C ALA A 38 4.75 -15.93 -13.31
N LEU A 39 4.29 -17.08 -13.84
CA LEU A 39 2.94 -17.61 -13.62
C LEU A 39 2.69 -17.94 -12.15
N TYR A 40 3.64 -18.60 -11.48
CA TYR A 40 3.53 -18.90 -10.05
C TYR A 40 3.35 -17.64 -9.20
N ILE A 41 4.12 -16.59 -9.49
CA ILE A 41 4.03 -15.32 -8.78
C ILE A 41 2.70 -14.62 -9.02
N ALA A 42 2.25 -14.52 -10.28
CA ALA A 42 1.05 -13.77 -10.63
C ALA A 42 -0.26 -14.51 -10.37
N SER A 43 -0.29 -15.83 -10.59
CA SER A 43 -1.50 -16.63 -10.52
C SER A 43 -1.19 -18.07 -10.09
N PRO A 44 -0.97 -18.31 -8.79
CA PRO A 44 -0.70 -19.65 -8.26
C PRO A 44 -1.75 -20.69 -8.66
N VAL A 45 -3.03 -20.32 -8.70
CA VAL A 45 -4.13 -21.22 -9.08
C VAL A 45 -3.92 -21.79 -10.48
N LEU A 46 -3.66 -20.90 -11.45
CA LEU A 46 -3.33 -21.30 -12.82
C LEU A 46 -2.05 -22.13 -12.86
N TYR A 47 -1.00 -21.71 -12.16
CA TYR A 47 0.25 -22.46 -12.11
C TYR A 47 0.05 -23.90 -11.62
N TYR A 48 -0.69 -24.11 -10.53
CA TYR A 48 -0.93 -25.44 -9.99
C TYR A 48 -1.81 -26.29 -10.90
N SER A 49 -2.82 -25.69 -11.55
CA SER A 49 -3.62 -26.37 -12.59
C SER A 49 -2.74 -26.89 -13.72
N LEU A 50 -1.83 -26.07 -14.25
CA LEU A 50 -0.88 -26.47 -15.30
C LEU A 50 0.14 -27.51 -14.82
N SER A 51 0.50 -27.49 -13.55
CA SER A 51 1.44 -28.47 -12.99
C SER A 51 0.87 -29.89 -12.96
N GLN A 52 -0.46 -30.05 -12.91
CA GLN A 52 -1.11 -31.36 -12.95
C GLN A 52 -0.96 -32.04 -14.32
N SER A 53 -0.89 -31.27 -15.41
CA SER A 53 -0.59 -31.77 -16.76
C SER A 53 0.91 -31.78 -17.07
N GLY A 54 1.77 -31.61 -16.06
CA GLY A 54 3.22 -31.55 -16.25
C GLY A 54 3.67 -30.39 -17.14
N PHE A 55 2.88 -29.31 -17.24
CA PHE A 55 3.08 -28.19 -18.16
C PHE A 55 3.08 -28.59 -19.65
N ASN A 56 2.40 -29.68 -20.01
CA ASN A 56 2.25 -30.09 -21.40
C ASN A 56 1.20 -29.24 -22.11
N GLY A 57 1.63 -28.44 -23.09
CA GLY A 57 0.74 -27.56 -23.86
C GLY A 57 -0.28 -28.28 -24.74
N ASN A 58 -0.06 -29.57 -25.04
CA ASN A 58 -0.98 -30.38 -25.85
C ASN A 58 -2.21 -30.83 -25.07
N ASP A 59 -2.10 -30.92 -23.74
CA ASP A 59 -3.18 -31.37 -22.87
C ASP A 59 -4.11 -30.22 -22.44
N LEU A 60 -3.80 -28.99 -22.87
CA LEU A 60 -4.56 -27.79 -22.55
C LEU A 60 -5.73 -27.60 -23.51
N ASN A 61 -6.87 -27.17 -22.97
CA ASN A 61 -7.98 -26.70 -23.78
C ASN A 61 -7.71 -25.30 -24.36
N GLU A 62 -8.53 -24.86 -25.32
CA GLU A 62 -8.33 -23.57 -26.00
C GLU A 62 -8.39 -22.36 -25.05
N LYS A 63 -9.22 -22.41 -23.98
CA LYS A 63 -9.30 -21.32 -23.00
C LYS A 63 -8.01 -21.22 -22.17
N GLU A 64 -7.44 -22.35 -21.79
CA GLU A 64 -6.17 -22.42 -21.08
C GLU A 64 -5.03 -21.92 -21.96
N LYS A 65 -4.92 -22.41 -23.21
CA LYS A 65 -3.93 -21.91 -24.18
C LYS A 65 -4.04 -20.40 -24.38
N PHE A 66 -5.26 -19.87 -24.56
CA PHE A 66 -5.46 -18.44 -24.69
C PHE A 66 -5.04 -17.66 -23.44
N THR A 67 -5.27 -18.22 -22.25
CA THR A 67 -4.81 -17.63 -20.98
C THR A 67 -3.27 -17.62 -20.90
N ILE A 68 -2.61 -18.70 -21.33
CA ILE A 68 -1.14 -18.74 -21.42
C ILE A 68 -0.62 -17.66 -22.38
N LEU A 69 -1.23 -17.54 -23.56
CA LEU A 69 -0.87 -16.52 -24.53
C LEU A 69 -1.03 -15.10 -23.96
N LYS A 70 -2.07 -14.82 -23.16
CA LYS A 70 -2.22 -13.53 -22.46
C LYS A 70 -1.06 -13.24 -21.50
N TYR A 71 -0.66 -14.22 -20.69
CA TYR A 71 0.47 -14.06 -19.78
C TYR A 71 1.80 -13.91 -20.53
N PHE A 72 2.00 -14.69 -21.60
CA PHE A 72 3.22 -14.58 -22.40
C PHE A 72 3.28 -13.28 -23.20
N ASN A 73 2.13 -12.78 -23.70
CA ASN A 73 2.00 -11.46 -24.28
C ASN A 73 2.42 -10.38 -23.28
N ARG A 74 1.95 -10.47 -22.01
CA ARG A 74 2.37 -9.56 -20.95
C ARG A 74 3.89 -9.54 -20.77
N LEU A 75 4.53 -10.71 -20.81
CA LEU A 75 5.98 -10.88 -20.65
C LEU A 75 6.79 -10.20 -21.77
N CYS A 76 6.22 -10.08 -22.96
CA CYS A 76 6.89 -9.57 -24.16
C CYS A 76 6.56 -8.10 -24.47
N PHE A 77 5.37 -7.61 -24.09
CA PHE A 77 4.86 -6.33 -24.59
C PHE A 77 4.43 -5.34 -23.53
N ARG A 78 4.15 -5.76 -22.29
CA ARG A 78 3.53 -4.87 -21.29
C ARG A 78 4.57 -4.31 -20.30
N PRO A 79 4.95 -3.02 -20.39
CA PRO A 79 5.92 -2.41 -19.49
C PRO A 79 5.35 -2.05 -18.10
N THR A 80 4.18 -2.56 -17.71
CA THR A 80 3.61 -2.30 -16.36
C THR A 80 4.26 -3.25 -15.33
N PRO A 81 5.01 -2.74 -14.33
CA PRO A 81 5.66 -3.56 -13.31
C PRO A 81 4.66 -4.48 -12.61
N PHE A 82 4.93 -5.78 -12.65
CA PHE A 82 4.07 -6.79 -12.04
C PHE A 82 4.83 -8.11 -11.91
N GLY A 83 5.24 -8.46 -10.69
CA GLY A 83 6.01 -9.66 -10.42
C GLY A 83 7.24 -9.75 -11.32
N LEU A 84 7.32 -10.86 -12.07
CA LEU A 84 8.42 -11.17 -12.98
C LEU A 84 8.11 -10.81 -14.45
N PHE A 85 7.02 -10.11 -14.77
CA PHE A 85 6.65 -9.82 -16.17
C PHE A 85 7.35 -8.58 -16.76
N CYS A 86 7.74 -7.65 -15.91
CA CYS A 86 8.36 -6.39 -16.29
C CYS A 86 9.47 -6.06 -15.29
N SER A 87 10.62 -5.69 -15.83
CA SER A 87 11.76 -5.22 -15.06
C SER A 87 11.78 -3.71 -14.94
N VAL A 88 12.30 -3.21 -13.82
CA VAL A 88 12.58 -1.78 -13.62
C VAL A 88 14.09 -1.52 -13.51
N SER A 89 14.51 -0.37 -14.03
CA SER A 89 15.89 0.09 -13.99
C SER A 89 15.93 1.59 -13.76
N LEU A 90 17.01 2.09 -13.15
CA LEU A 90 17.25 3.52 -13.04
C LEU A 90 18.18 3.97 -14.16
N ILE A 91 17.79 5.02 -14.87
CA ILE A 91 18.58 5.67 -15.91
C ILE A 91 18.57 7.19 -15.70
N LYS A 92 19.28 7.96 -16.51
CA LYS A 92 19.38 9.43 -16.39
C LYS A 92 19.13 10.13 -17.71
N TRP A 93 19.02 11.45 -17.68
CA TRP A 93 19.14 12.29 -18.88
C TRP A 93 20.60 12.42 -19.31
N GLY A 94 20.83 12.71 -20.59
CA GLY A 94 22.14 13.02 -21.15
C GLY A 94 22.06 13.59 -22.55
N ASN A 95 23.21 13.74 -23.21
CA ASN A 95 23.28 14.33 -24.55
C ASN A 95 22.93 13.34 -25.68
N GLU A 96 22.84 12.04 -25.36
CA GLU A 96 22.52 10.99 -26.32
C GLU A 96 21.65 9.91 -25.65
N THR A 97 20.87 9.21 -26.47
CA THR A 97 20.11 8.03 -26.03
C THR A 97 20.98 6.80 -26.13
N LYS A 98 21.31 6.18 -24.98
CA LYS A 98 22.16 5.00 -24.91
C LYS A 98 21.80 4.12 -23.73
N LEU A 99 21.42 2.87 -24.02
CA LEU A 99 21.08 1.85 -23.03
C LEU A 99 22.02 0.65 -23.19
N GLU A 100 22.82 0.39 -22.17
CA GLU A 100 23.71 -0.76 -22.08
C GLU A 100 23.40 -1.53 -20.79
N PHE A 101 22.93 -2.76 -20.94
CA PHE A 101 22.63 -3.66 -19.83
C PHE A 101 23.87 -4.46 -19.41
N ASP A 102 23.87 -4.97 -18.18
CA ASP A 102 24.93 -5.87 -17.72
C ASP A 102 24.78 -7.25 -18.40
N PRO A 103 25.76 -7.72 -19.20
CA PRO A 103 25.67 -9.01 -19.87
C PRO A 103 25.82 -10.20 -18.90
N THR A 104 26.37 -9.97 -17.70
CA THR A 104 26.61 -11.00 -16.67
C THR A 104 25.51 -11.09 -15.63
N LYS A 105 24.67 -10.06 -15.50
CA LYS A 105 23.56 -9.98 -14.55
C LYS A 105 22.28 -9.59 -15.26
N GLN A 106 21.51 -10.60 -15.68
CA GLN A 106 20.32 -10.36 -16.47
C GLN A 106 19.20 -9.70 -15.65
N PHE A 107 19.02 -10.11 -14.39
CA PHE A 107 18.00 -9.60 -13.48
C PHE A 107 18.41 -9.72 -12.01
N ASN A 108 17.91 -8.82 -11.16
CA ASN A 108 17.87 -9.03 -9.71
C ASN A 108 16.41 -8.99 -9.25
N ILE A 109 16.11 -9.69 -8.16
CA ILE A 109 14.76 -9.80 -7.62
C ILE A 109 14.72 -9.14 -6.24
N ALA A 110 13.88 -8.13 -6.09
CA ALA A 110 13.54 -7.59 -4.78
C ALA A 110 12.22 -8.24 -4.33
N ILE A 111 12.26 -8.93 -3.18
CA ILE A 111 11.09 -9.61 -2.63
C ILE A 111 10.77 -8.99 -1.27
N LYS A 112 9.48 -8.77 -1.03
CA LYS A 112 8.93 -8.43 0.27
C LYS A 112 7.77 -9.37 0.59
N PRO A 113 7.42 -9.57 1.85
CA PRO A 113 6.14 -10.18 2.18
C PRO A 113 4.99 -9.37 1.58
N ASP A 114 3.93 -10.05 1.17
CA ASP A 114 2.66 -9.42 0.82
C ASP A 114 2.13 -8.59 2.00
N GLN A 115 1.43 -7.48 1.71
CA GLN A 115 0.99 -6.55 2.75
C GLN A 115 -0.02 -7.19 3.72
N ALA A 116 -0.97 -7.98 3.22
CA ALA A 116 -1.94 -8.68 4.07
C ALA A 116 -1.24 -9.76 4.90
N TYR A 117 -0.28 -10.49 4.31
CA TYR A 117 0.57 -11.40 5.06
C TYR A 117 1.34 -10.68 6.19
N ALA A 118 1.98 -9.56 5.88
CA ALA A 118 2.76 -8.78 6.83
C ALA A 118 1.89 -8.24 7.97
N ALA A 119 0.68 -7.78 7.68
CA ALA A 119 -0.27 -7.33 8.68
C ALA A 119 -0.68 -8.46 9.62
N ARG A 120 -1.06 -9.63 9.08
CA ARG A 120 -1.49 -10.80 9.87
C ARG A 120 -0.37 -11.32 10.78
N LEU A 121 0.82 -11.50 10.24
CA LEU A 121 1.97 -11.94 11.01
C LEU A 121 2.39 -10.87 12.03
N GLY A 122 2.33 -9.60 11.63
CA GLY A 122 2.59 -8.45 12.50
C GLY A 122 1.69 -8.47 13.74
N THR A 123 0.39 -8.60 13.57
CA THR A 123 -0.58 -8.71 14.67
C THR A 123 -0.26 -9.89 15.59
N ALA A 124 0.03 -11.07 15.02
CA ALA A 124 0.36 -12.25 15.81
C ALA A 124 1.65 -12.08 16.62
N LEU A 125 2.68 -11.46 16.03
CA LEU A 125 3.95 -11.18 16.70
C LEU A 125 3.80 -10.07 17.75
N LEU A 126 3.01 -9.04 17.49
CA LEU A 126 2.70 -7.96 18.44
C LEU A 126 2.06 -8.51 19.72
N ALA A 127 1.17 -9.49 19.59
CA ALA A 127 0.55 -10.16 20.74
C ALA A 127 1.55 -10.93 21.63
N THR A 128 2.76 -11.20 21.13
CA THR A 128 3.83 -11.88 21.89
C THR A 128 4.85 -10.91 22.50
N LEU A 129 4.69 -9.59 22.30
CA LEU A 129 5.60 -8.62 22.89
C LEU A 129 5.50 -8.62 24.42
N PRO A 130 6.64 -8.67 25.14
CA PRO A 130 6.65 -8.46 26.58
C PRO A 130 6.05 -7.10 26.95
N GLU A 131 5.33 -7.04 28.06
CA GLU A 131 4.62 -5.84 28.52
C GLU A 131 5.55 -4.62 28.65
N GLN A 132 6.80 -4.83 29.06
CA GLN A 132 7.84 -3.78 29.22
C GLN A 132 8.30 -3.18 27.89
N ARG A 133 7.88 -3.74 26.75
CA ARG A 133 8.25 -3.33 25.39
C ARG A 133 7.05 -3.04 24.52
N ASN A 134 5.85 -3.21 25.06
CA ASN A 134 4.60 -2.81 24.44
C ASN A 134 4.38 -1.32 24.72
N PHE A 135 4.94 -0.47 23.87
CA PHE A 135 4.82 0.97 24.00
C PHE A 135 3.56 1.47 23.31
N LEU A 136 2.81 2.32 24.00
CA LEU A 136 1.63 3.00 23.50
C LEU A 136 1.93 4.48 23.28
N VAL A 137 1.26 5.07 22.28
CA VAL A 137 1.27 6.51 21.99
C VAL A 137 -0.15 7.01 21.80
N ALA A 138 -0.40 8.28 22.05
CA ALA A 138 -1.64 8.93 21.69
C ALA A 138 -1.91 8.80 20.18
N ASN A 139 -3.16 8.53 19.82
CA ASN A 139 -3.57 8.52 18.43
C ASN A 139 -3.32 9.90 17.80
N PRO A 140 -2.53 9.99 16.71
CA PRO A 140 -2.13 11.27 16.13
C PRO A 140 -3.27 12.04 15.47
N THR A 141 -4.46 11.44 15.37
CA THR A 141 -5.67 12.08 14.84
C THR A 141 -6.54 12.71 15.92
N ILE A 142 -6.17 12.58 17.21
CA ILE A 142 -6.92 13.17 18.31
C ILE A 142 -6.81 14.69 18.26
N TYR A 143 -7.96 15.36 18.37
CA TYR A 143 -8.05 16.78 18.65
C TYR A 143 -9.21 17.06 19.61
N ARG A 144 -9.17 18.22 20.27
CA ARG A 144 -10.20 18.62 21.22
C ARG A 144 -11.30 19.41 20.52
N ALA A 145 -12.55 19.02 20.77
CA ALA A 145 -13.76 19.65 20.28
C ALA A 145 -14.63 20.02 21.48
N MET A 146 -14.56 21.28 21.93
CA MET A 146 -15.25 21.74 23.15
C MET A 146 -14.97 20.85 24.38
N ASP A 147 -15.98 20.09 24.81
CA ASP A 147 -15.97 19.20 25.98
C ASP A 147 -15.76 17.73 25.62
N GLU A 148 -15.29 17.43 24.41
CA GLU A 148 -14.93 16.09 23.97
C GLU A 148 -13.60 16.06 23.20
N TYR A 149 -13.04 14.86 23.06
CA TYR A 149 -11.99 14.54 22.11
C TYR A 149 -12.59 13.81 20.92
N ARG A 150 -12.21 14.22 19.72
CA ARG A 150 -12.55 13.53 18.47
C ARG A 150 -11.30 12.92 17.84
N PHE A 151 -11.45 11.76 17.22
CA PHE A 151 -10.34 11.02 16.61
C PHE A 151 -10.83 10.02 15.58
N ILE A 152 -9.92 9.58 14.71
CA ILE A 152 -10.21 8.56 13.70
C ILE A 152 -9.88 7.18 14.27
N ARG A 153 -10.89 6.32 14.34
CA ARG A 153 -10.75 4.88 14.57
C ARG A 153 -10.66 4.16 13.22
N THR A 154 -9.70 3.25 13.10
CA THR A 154 -9.55 2.38 11.92
C THR A 154 -10.06 0.98 12.24
N VAL A 155 -11.05 0.53 11.48
CA VAL A 155 -11.53 -0.86 11.46
C VAL A 155 -10.97 -1.56 10.23
N VAL A 156 -10.50 -2.78 10.40
CA VAL A 156 -9.97 -3.61 9.30
C VAL A 156 -10.77 -4.90 9.22
N ASP A 157 -11.02 -5.38 8.01
CA ASP A 157 -11.62 -6.69 7.81
C ASP A 157 -10.67 -7.83 8.20
N GLN A 158 -11.20 -9.05 8.30
CA GLN A 158 -10.43 -10.23 8.69
C GLN A 158 -9.25 -10.53 7.75
N ASP A 159 -9.38 -10.12 6.48
CA ASP A 159 -8.37 -10.33 5.43
C ASP A 159 -7.35 -9.18 5.31
N TYR A 160 -7.50 -8.11 6.11
CA TYR A 160 -6.67 -6.90 6.08
C TYR A 160 -6.64 -6.20 4.70
N ILE A 161 -7.69 -6.37 3.92
CA ILE A 161 -7.84 -5.79 2.57
C ILE A 161 -8.59 -4.46 2.68
N ASN A 162 -9.73 -4.46 3.36
CA ASN A 162 -10.58 -3.29 3.49
C ASN A 162 -10.33 -2.60 4.81
N ARG A 163 -10.31 -1.26 4.76
CA ARG A 163 -10.17 -0.40 5.93
C ARG A 163 -11.31 0.59 5.92
N GLU A 164 -11.94 0.71 7.07
CA GLU A 164 -12.96 1.72 7.34
C GLU A 164 -12.38 2.69 8.38
N TYR A 165 -12.59 3.99 8.14
CA TYR A 165 -12.15 5.07 9.02
C TYR A 165 -13.40 5.73 9.59
N LEU A 166 -13.52 5.72 10.91
CA LEU A 166 -14.69 6.21 11.63
C LEU A 166 -14.28 7.38 12.53
N LEU A 167 -14.93 8.52 12.39
CA LEU A 167 -14.80 9.60 13.35
C LEU A 167 -15.53 9.19 14.65
N GLN A 168 -14.79 9.13 15.75
CA GLN A 168 -15.32 8.81 17.07
C GLN A 168 -15.08 9.99 18.02
N SER A 169 -15.91 10.08 19.05
CA SER A 169 -15.73 11.03 20.14
C SER A 169 -15.76 10.37 21.52
N THR A 170 -15.16 11.05 22.50
CA THR A 170 -15.20 10.68 23.91
C THR A 170 -15.13 11.94 24.77
N ASP A 171 -15.80 11.92 25.93
CA ASP A 171 -15.83 13.08 26.81
C ASP A 171 -14.42 13.52 27.25
N PHE A 172 -14.24 14.83 27.33
CA PHE A 172 -13.05 15.42 27.89
C PHE A 172 -13.00 15.17 29.39
N SER A 173 -11.86 14.69 29.87
CA SER A 173 -11.50 14.74 31.28
C SER A 173 -10.07 15.25 31.45
N ARG A 174 -9.80 15.86 32.61
CA ARG A 174 -8.43 16.30 32.96
C ARG A 174 -7.47 15.10 32.97
N LEU A 175 -7.93 13.98 33.54
CA LEU A 175 -7.18 12.72 33.54
C LEU A 175 -6.82 12.27 32.11
N LEU A 176 -7.79 12.21 31.21
CA LEU A 176 -7.56 11.81 29.82
C LEU A 176 -6.60 12.77 29.11
N LYS A 177 -6.75 14.09 29.32
CA LYS A 177 -5.81 15.09 28.79
C LYS A 177 -4.37 14.79 29.22
N ASP A 178 -4.15 14.52 30.50
CA ASP A 178 -2.82 14.29 31.05
C ASP A 178 -2.23 12.97 30.54
N ILE A 179 -3.05 11.92 30.41
CA ILE A 179 -2.65 10.64 29.80
C ILE A 179 -2.24 10.83 28.34
N LEU A 180 -3.06 11.52 27.53
CA LEU A 180 -2.79 11.75 26.12
C LEU A 180 -1.51 12.59 25.93
N PHE A 181 -1.31 13.61 26.76
CA PHE A 181 -0.10 14.41 26.76
C PHE A 181 1.13 13.56 27.14
N PHE A 182 1.03 12.74 28.19
CA PHE A 182 2.10 11.84 28.61
C PHE A 182 2.46 10.81 27.51
N CYS A 183 1.45 10.34 26.77
CA CYS A 183 1.61 9.38 25.68
C CYS A 183 1.94 10.02 24.32
N GLN A 184 2.34 11.29 24.26
CA GLN A 184 2.88 11.87 23.01
C GLN A 184 4.17 11.15 22.55
N THR A 185 4.86 10.52 23.49
CA THR A 185 6.00 9.63 23.24
C THR A 185 5.63 8.21 23.70
N GLY A 186 6.36 7.20 23.23
CA GLY A 186 6.07 5.81 23.57
C GLY A 186 6.18 5.54 25.06
N LYS A 187 5.09 5.09 25.69
CA LYS A 187 5.00 4.73 27.12
C LYS A 187 4.61 3.27 27.31
N THR A 188 5.19 2.62 28.32
CA THR A 188 4.80 1.27 28.70
C THR A 188 3.44 1.28 29.40
N ILE A 189 2.75 0.13 29.39
CA ILE A 189 1.47 -0.03 30.08
C ILE A 189 1.61 0.28 31.58
N GLN A 190 2.72 -0.14 32.21
CA GLN A 190 2.98 0.10 33.62
C GLN A 190 3.15 1.60 33.96
N GLU A 191 3.83 2.36 33.10
CA GLU A 191 3.93 3.82 33.27
C GLU A 191 2.56 4.51 33.14
N ILE A 192 1.70 4.01 32.25
CA ILE A 192 0.36 4.57 32.05
C ILE A 192 -0.56 4.21 33.22
N ILE A 193 -0.48 2.99 33.74
CA ILE A 193 -1.19 2.57 34.95
C ILE A 193 -0.79 3.49 36.12
N ALA A 194 0.50 3.78 36.29
CA ALA A 194 0.99 4.65 37.35
C ALA A 194 0.42 6.08 37.27
N ILE A 195 0.33 6.67 36.06
CA ILE A 195 -0.28 8.01 35.92
C ILE A 195 -1.78 7.99 36.20
N ILE A 196 -2.49 6.90 35.83
CA ILE A 196 -3.92 6.74 36.10
C ILE A 196 -4.19 6.63 37.61
N ILE A 197 -3.46 5.76 38.31
CA ILE A 197 -3.60 5.59 39.77
C ILE A 197 -3.34 6.92 40.48
N ASN A 198 -2.28 7.64 40.12
CA ASN A 198 -1.96 8.92 40.75
C ASN A 198 -2.98 10.03 40.42
N GLY A 199 -3.56 10.02 39.22
CA GLY A 199 -4.50 11.03 38.78
C GLY A 199 -5.94 10.80 39.26
N ALA A 200 -6.34 9.54 39.48
CA ALA A 200 -7.71 9.16 39.83
C ALA A 200 -7.86 8.60 41.26
N GLY A 201 -6.77 8.16 41.90
CA GLY A 201 -6.82 7.50 43.21
C GLY A 201 -7.51 6.13 43.19
N CYS A 202 -7.44 5.41 42.07
CA CYS A 202 -8.13 4.14 41.83
C CYS A 202 -7.23 2.92 42.12
N SER A 203 -7.81 1.71 42.08
CA SER A 203 -7.03 0.46 42.18
C SER A 203 -6.20 0.21 40.91
N ILE A 204 -5.24 -0.73 41.00
CA ILE A 204 -4.43 -1.15 39.85
C ILE A 204 -5.27 -1.88 38.80
N GLU A 205 -6.28 -2.64 39.23
CA GLU A 205 -7.22 -3.34 38.35
C GLU A 205 -8.05 -2.33 37.56
N GLU A 206 -8.64 -1.33 38.23
CA GLU A 206 -9.40 -0.25 37.58
C GLU A 206 -8.54 0.53 36.58
N ALA A 207 -7.29 0.84 36.94
CA ALA A 207 -6.36 1.51 36.05
C ALA A 207 -6.02 0.64 34.82
N ARG A 208 -5.86 -0.67 35.00
CA ARG A 208 -5.57 -1.61 33.91
C ARG A 208 -6.75 -1.73 32.95
N ASP A 209 -7.96 -1.85 33.47
CA ASP A 209 -9.19 -1.90 32.66
C ASP A 209 -9.34 -0.60 31.85
N TYR A 210 -9.00 0.54 32.44
CA TYR A 210 -9.03 1.81 31.72
C TYR A 210 -7.97 1.87 30.59
N VAL A 211 -6.77 1.33 30.80
CA VAL A 211 -5.77 1.21 29.71
C VAL A 211 -6.27 0.34 28.57
N GLU A 212 -6.93 -0.79 28.86
CA GLU A 212 -7.52 -1.64 27.83
C GLU A 212 -8.62 -0.91 27.07
N PHE A 213 -9.50 -0.16 27.77
CA PHE A 213 -10.46 0.72 27.12
C PHE A 213 -9.81 1.75 26.19
N LEU A 214 -8.71 2.41 26.61
CA LEU A 214 -7.99 3.38 25.79
C LEU A 214 -7.36 2.74 24.54
N LYS A 215 -6.95 1.46 24.61
CA LYS A 215 -6.43 0.70 23.47
C LYS A 215 -7.55 0.28 22.52
N ASP A 216 -8.64 -0.27 23.06
CA ASP A 216 -9.77 -0.79 22.29
C ASP A 216 -10.54 0.32 21.57
N SER A 217 -10.66 1.49 22.20
CA SER A 217 -11.18 2.71 21.58
C SER A 217 -10.22 3.31 20.55
N GLN A 218 -8.95 2.90 20.52
CA GLN A 218 -7.88 3.50 19.71
C GLN A 218 -7.56 4.96 20.07
N LEU A 219 -7.78 5.37 21.32
CA LEU A 219 -7.21 6.61 21.88
C LEU A 219 -5.70 6.47 22.06
N LEU A 220 -5.26 5.28 22.48
CA LEU A 220 -3.85 4.88 22.53
C LEU A 220 -3.58 3.79 21.50
N LEU A 221 -2.52 3.98 20.73
CA LEU A 221 -2.08 3.09 19.67
C LEU A 221 -0.72 2.48 20.02
N GLN A 222 -0.49 1.23 19.64
CA GLN A 222 0.85 0.63 19.74
C GLN A 222 1.83 1.35 18.82
N VAL A 223 3.06 1.58 19.31
CA VAL A 223 4.16 2.15 18.52
C VAL A 223 4.57 1.22 17.39
N GLN A 224 4.61 -0.09 17.66
CA GLN A 224 5.04 -1.11 16.70
C GLN A 224 3.91 -1.56 15.75
N ARG A 225 2.77 -0.85 15.69
CA ARG A 225 1.67 -1.15 14.76
C ARG A 225 2.12 -1.17 13.29
N ALA A 226 1.29 -1.75 12.43
CA ALA A 226 1.54 -1.76 10.99
C ALA A 226 1.66 -0.32 10.43
N ASN A 227 2.71 -0.07 9.65
CA ASN A 227 2.95 1.22 8.99
C ASN A 227 3.02 1.04 7.46
N ILE A 228 2.56 2.07 6.74
CA ILE A 228 2.61 2.11 5.27
C ILE A 228 3.92 2.77 4.80
N ALA A 229 4.33 3.84 5.48
CA ALA A 229 5.53 4.60 5.17
C ALA A 229 6.61 4.42 6.25
N GLY A 230 7.87 4.59 5.84
CA GLY A 230 9.04 4.50 6.72
C GLY A 230 9.69 3.11 6.71
N LYS A 231 10.34 2.76 7.82
CA LYS A 231 11.05 1.48 7.97
C LYS A 231 10.05 0.31 7.92
N ASP A 232 10.48 -0.81 7.35
CA ASP A 232 9.66 -2.01 7.20
C ASP A 232 9.08 -2.51 8.54
N HIS A 233 7.75 -2.68 8.59
CA HIS A 233 6.99 -3.05 9.78
C HIS A 233 7.54 -4.31 10.47
N LEU A 234 7.68 -5.41 9.71
CA LEU A 234 8.13 -6.68 10.27
C LEU A 234 9.58 -6.60 10.73
N LYS A 235 10.46 -5.90 9.98
CA LYS A 235 11.85 -5.70 10.42
C LYS A 235 11.90 -4.94 11.76
N ASN A 236 11.11 -3.88 11.92
CA ASN A 236 11.04 -3.12 13.16
C ASN A 236 10.55 -4.00 14.33
N LEU A 237 9.49 -4.78 14.09
CA LEU A 237 8.90 -5.65 15.11
C LEU A 237 9.85 -6.78 15.55
N ILE A 238 10.52 -7.43 14.58
CA ILE A 238 11.53 -8.44 14.87
C ILE A 238 12.70 -7.85 15.67
N ALA A 239 13.15 -6.64 15.31
CA ALA A 239 14.22 -5.98 16.04
C ALA A 239 13.82 -5.73 17.51
N ALA A 240 12.60 -5.25 17.75
CA ALA A 240 12.06 -5.05 19.09
C ALA A 240 11.97 -6.36 19.89
N LEU A 241 11.56 -7.47 19.25
CA LEU A 241 11.51 -8.79 19.88
C LEU A 241 12.90 -9.32 20.26
N LYS A 242 13.90 -9.17 19.38
CA LYS A 242 15.28 -9.64 19.64
C LYS A 242 15.95 -8.95 20.83
N THR A 243 15.67 -7.66 21.04
CA THR A 243 16.23 -6.89 22.16
C THR A 243 15.59 -7.20 23.52
N SER A 244 14.61 -8.10 23.57
CA SER A 244 13.73 -8.31 24.72
C SER A 244 13.86 -9.68 25.38
N GLY A 245 14.78 -10.54 24.93
CA GLY A 245 15.00 -11.89 25.45
C GLY A 245 15.17 -12.92 24.32
N PRO A 246 15.08 -14.23 24.61
CA PRO A 246 15.07 -15.25 23.57
C PRO A 246 13.86 -14.98 22.67
N ALA A 247 14.15 -14.54 21.45
CA ALA A 247 13.11 -14.17 20.50
C ALA A 247 12.22 -15.41 20.24
N PRO A 248 10.88 -15.28 20.20
CA PRO A 248 10.01 -16.43 20.00
C PRO A 248 10.48 -17.21 18.76
N SER A 249 10.36 -18.54 18.78
CA SER A 249 10.89 -19.44 17.73
C SER A 249 10.56 -18.96 16.30
N GLY A 250 9.38 -18.36 16.12
CA GLY A 250 8.92 -17.75 14.87
C GLY A 250 9.76 -16.57 14.33
N THR A 251 10.49 -15.82 15.16
CA THR A 251 11.32 -14.68 14.72
C THR A 251 12.60 -15.11 14.00
N SER A 252 13.28 -16.15 14.52
CA SER A 252 14.44 -16.75 13.87
C SER A 252 14.03 -17.39 12.55
N ALA A 253 12.90 -18.10 12.55
CA ALA A 253 12.31 -18.71 11.38
C ALA A 253 11.79 -17.68 10.36
N LEU A 254 11.31 -16.50 10.77
CA LEU A 254 10.97 -15.39 9.87
C LEU A 254 12.22 -14.75 9.24
N THR A 255 13.28 -14.53 10.03
CA THR A 255 14.55 -14.07 9.45
C THR A 255 15.19 -15.11 8.53
N GLY A 256 14.93 -16.40 8.74
CA GLY A 256 15.30 -17.48 7.82
C GLY A 256 14.42 -17.53 6.57
N ALA A 257 13.10 -17.43 6.72
CA ALA A 257 12.11 -17.49 5.64
C ALA A 257 12.15 -16.26 4.72
N LEU A 258 12.64 -15.12 5.22
CA LEU A 258 12.87 -13.89 4.46
C LEU A 258 14.33 -13.66 4.07
N LYS A 259 15.23 -14.61 4.34
CA LYS A 259 16.57 -14.60 3.75
C LYS A 259 16.44 -15.01 2.30
N ILE A 260 16.63 -14.04 1.42
CA ILE A 260 16.76 -14.28 -0.01
C ILE A 260 18.25 -14.20 -0.32
N PRO A 261 18.83 -15.18 -1.02
CA PRO A 261 20.13 -15.00 -1.62
C PRO A 261 20.06 -13.80 -2.56
N ASP A 262 20.87 -12.77 -2.31
CA ASP A 262 21.14 -11.77 -3.33
C ASP A 262 21.70 -12.52 -4.53
N ASN A 263 21.00 -12.44 -5.67
CA ASN A 263 21.36 -13.09 -6.94
C ASN A 263 20.97 -14.59 -7.03
N LEU A 264 19.76 -14.87 -7.53
CA LEU A 264 19.42 -16.21 -8.02
C LEU A 264 20.09 -16.39 -9.40
N PRO A 265 21.03 -17.35 -9.57
CA PRO A 265 21.75 -17.53 -10.84
C PRO A 265 20.83 -17.93 -11.99
N GLU A 266 19.70 -18.58 -11.68
CA GLU A 266 18.61 -18.87 -12.59
C GLU A 266 17.27 -18.61 -11.88
N ILE A 267 16.33 -17.97 -12.57
CA ILE A 267 15.01 -17.65 -12.02
C ILE A 267 14.05 -18.78 -12.38
N SER A 268 13.69 -19.58 -11.38
CA SER A 268 12.68 -20.64 -11.47
C SER A 268 11.67 -20.50 -10.34
N GLU A 269 10.58 -21.29 -10.38
CA GLU A 269 9.55 -21.28 -9.35
C GLU A 269 10.01 -21.83 -7.99
N VAL A 270 11.07 -22.63 -7.94
CA VAL A 270 11.44 -23.44 -6.78
C VAL A 270 11.74 -22.56 -5.56
N PRO A 271 12.62 -21.53 -5.65
CA PRO A 271 12.90 -20.67 -4.50
C PRO A 271 11.65 -19.95 -3.98
N PHE A 272 10.77 -19.49 -4.87
CA PHE A 272 9.53 -18.80 -4.47
C PHE A 272 8.55 -19.73 -3.76
N LYS A 273 8.45 -21.00 -4.19
CA LYS A 273 7.64 -22.02 -3.51
C LYS A 273 8.16 -22.33 -2.11
N GLU A 274 9.47 -22.47 -1.97
CA GLU A 274 10.09 -22.72 -0.68
C GLU A 274 9.88 -21.56 0.30
N MET A 275 10.03 -20.33 -0.19
CA MET A 275 9.72 -19.12 0.58
C MET A 275 8.25 -19.08 0.99
N ASN A 276 7.30 -19.27 0.07
CA ASN A 276 5.88 -19.29 0.41
C ASN A 276 5.53 -20.38 1.43
N ARG A 277 6.14 -21.57 1.32
CA ARG A 277 5.98 -22.64 2.31
C ARG A 277 6.52 -22.22 3.69
N GLY A 278 7.71 -21.63 3.72
CA GLY A 278 8.32 -21.10 4.95
C GLY A 278 7.46 -20.02 5.59
N LEU A 279 6.97 -19.06 4.81
CA LEU A 279 6.07 -18.00 5.27
C LEU A 279 4.75 -18.54 5.80
N ARG A 280 4.15 -19.52 5.12
CA ARG A 280 2.91 -20.15 5.57
C ARG A 280 3.08 -20.86 6.92
N ALA A 281 4.22 -21.51 7.15
CA ALA A 281 4.50 -22.20 8.41
C ALA A 281 4.60 -21.24 9.63
N LEU A 282 4.80 -19.95 9.39
CA LEU A 282 4.90 -18.92 10.43
C LEU A 282 3.54 -18.30 10.80
N LEU A 283 2.51 -18.49 9.97
CA LEU A 283 1.19 -17.97 10.28
C LEU A 283 0.55 -18.81 11.40
N PRO A 284 -0.11 -18.18 12.39
CA PRO A 284 -0.93 -18.89 13.36
C PRO A 284 -1.98 -19.76 12.66
N ARG A 285 -2.30 -20.93 13.23
CA ARG A 285 -3.32 -21.84 12.68
C ARG A 285 -4.70 -21.17 12.47
N ASN A 286 -5.00 -20.16 13.28
CA ASN A 286 -6.27 -19.44 13.27
C ASN A 286 -6.24 -18.15 12.43
N ALA A 287 -5.19 -17.93 11.62
CA ALA A 287 -5.00 -16.63 10.97
C ALA A 287 -5.96 -16.35 9.79
N GLY A 288 -6.92 -17.23 9.47
CA GLY A 288 -7.85 -17.06 8.34
C GLY A 288 -7.35 -17.59 7.00
N LEU A 289 -8.15 -17.46 5.93
CA LEU A 289 -7.88 -17.97 4.57
C LEU A 289 -6.49 -17.53 4.11
N THR A 290 -5.62 -18.48 3.80
CA THR A 290 -4.27 -18.17 3.32
C THR A 290 -4.31 -18.04 1.81
N LYS A 291 -4.08 -16.82 1.29
CA LYS A 291 -3.73 -16.65 -0.13
C LYS A 291 -2.61 -17.63 -0.48
N GLN A 292 -2.64 -18.20 -1.67
CA GLN A 292 -1.57 -19.10 -2.11
C GLN A 292 -0.24 -18.37 -2.31
N GLN A 293 -0.27 -17.04 -2.46
CA GLN A 293 0.89 -16.16 -2.61
C GLN A 293 1.05 -15.27 -1.38
N HIS A 294 2.25 -15.26 -0.80
CA HIS A 294 2.64 -14.41 0.34
C HIS A 294 3.81 -13.48 0.01
N LEU A 295 4.22 -13.41 -1.27
CA LEU A 295 5.33 -12.60 -1.75
C LEU A 295 4.83 -11.45 -2.64
N ASN A 296 5.40 -10.28 -2.42
CA ASN A 296 5.44 -9.17 -3.37
C ASN A 296 6.82 -9.15 -4.03
N VAL A 297 6.85 -9.24 -5.36
CA VAL A 297 8.08 -9.40 -6.13
C VAL A 297 8.22 -8.24 -7.12
N ILE A 298 9.38 -7.60 -7.10
CA ILE A 298 9.79 -6.59 -8.07
C ILE A 298 11.04 -7.10 -8.78
N LEU A 299 10.92 -7.26 -10.10
CA LEU A 299 12.06 -7.58 -10.95
C LEU A 299 12.81 -6.28 -11.29
N THR A 300 14.12 -6.29 -11.12
CA THR A 300 15.01 -5.21 -11.53
C THR A 300 15.98 -5.71 -12.57
N ARG A 301 16.41 -4.84 -13.47
CA ARG A 301 17.40 -5.17 -14.50
C ARG A 301 18.58 -4.21 -14.38
N PRO A 302 19.79 -4.68 -14.02
CA PRO A 302 20.96 -3.81 -13.93
C PRO A 302 21.28 -3.15 -15.28
N VAL A 303 21.53 -1.84 -15.23
CA VAL A 303 21.96 -1.05 -16.39
C VAL A 303 23.37 -0.55 -16.11
N LYS A 304 24.31 -0.89 -17.00
CA LYS A 304 25.71 -0.45 -16.92
C LYS A 304 25.83 1.02 -17.30
N ARG A 305 25.16 1.43 -18.38
CA ARG A 305 25.04 2.83 -18.83
C ARG A 305 23.65 3.06 -19.40
N GLY A 306 22.88 3.97 -18.79
CA GLY A 306 21.52 4.26 -19.22
C GLY A 306 21.28 5.75 -19.28
N LYS A 307 21.15 6.29 -20.49
CA LYS A 307 20.83 7.68 -20.76
C LYS A 307 19.74 7.81 -21.83
N LEU A 308 18.86 8.78 -21.67
CA LEU A 308 18.00 9.29 -22.74
C LEU A 308 18.43 10.72 -23.09
N THR A 309 18.33 11.08 -24.37
CA THR A 309 18.65 12.46 -24.80
C THR A 309 17.75 13.49 -24.12
N MET A 310 18.30 14.66 -23.80
CA MET A 310 17.54 15.82 -23.32
C MET A 310 16.58 16.38 -24.39
N ASP A 311 16.75 16.04 -25.68
CA ASP A 311 15.78 16.42 -26.71
C ASP A 311 14.40 15.79 -26.46
N LEU A 312 14.37 14.54 -25.95
CA LEU A 312 13.12 13.89 -25.54
C LEU A 312 12.51 14.59 -24.33
N GLN A 313 13.34 15.07 -23.41
CA GLN A 313 12.88 15.84 -22.26
C GLN A 313 12.22 17.16 -22.71
N ALA A 314 12.83 17.86 -23.68
CA ALA A 314 12.25 19.06 -24.27
C ALA A 314 10.91 18.76 -24.96
N GLY A 315 10.83 17.70 -25.77
CA GLY A 315 9.57 17.30 -26.41
C GLY A 315 8.47 16.92 -25.40
N ILE A 316 8.81 16.30 -24.26
CA ILE A 316 7.84 16.07 -23.17
C ILE A 316 7.40 17.40 -22.55
N ALA A 317 8.31 18.36 -22.36
CA ALA A 317 7.97 19.68 -21.83
C ALA A 317 7.00 20.42 -22.76
N ASP A 318 7.23 20.38 -24.07
CA ASP A 318 6.32 20.96 -25.07
C ASP A 318 4.94 20.27 -25.03
N GLY A 319 4.92 18.94 -24.92
CA GLY A 319 3.68 18.18 -24.76
C GLY A 319 2.92 18.54 -23.48
N LEU A 320 3.62 18.71 -22.36
CA LEU A 320 3.02 19.16 -21.10
C LEU A 320 2.48 20.59 -21.20
N PHE A 321 3.18 21.48 -21.89
CA PHE A 321 2.70 22.83 -22.18
C PHE A 321 1.42 22.81 -23.02
N ALA A 322 1.37 21.96 -24.06
CA ALA A 322 0.17 21.79 -24.87
C ALA A 322 -0.99 21.23 -24.05
N LEU A 323 -0.76 20.22 -23.19
CA LEU A 323 -1.78 19.68 -22.31
C LEU A 323 -2.29 20.73 -21.30
N ASP A 324 -1.41 21.54 -20.71
CA ASP A 324 -1.78 22.64 -19.82
C ASP A 324 -2.66 23.69 -20.52
N ALA A 325 -2.40 23.95 -21.82
CA ALA A 325 -3.17 24.91 -22.62
C ALA A 325 -4.50 24.34 -23.15
N LEU A 326 -4.53 23.06 -23.50
CA LEU A 326 -5.68 22.43 -24.17
C LEU A 326 -6.64 21.77 -23.17
N CYS A 327 -6.11 21.07 -22.17
CA CYS A 327 -6.97 20.40 -21.19
C CYS A 327 -7.67 21.43 -20.31
N PRO A 328 -9.01 21.38 -20.21
CA PRO A 328 -9.72 22.24 -19.27
C PRO A 328 -9.23 21.91 -17.85
N VAL A 329 -9.14 22.94 -17.01
CA VAL A 329 -8.85 22.76 -15.59
C VAL A 329 -9.95 21.89 -15.01
N GLU A 330 -9.60 20.69 -14.57
CA GLU A 330 -10.52 19.81 -13.86
C GLU A 330 -10.86 20.45 -12.52
N ARG A 331 -12.07 21.01 -12.44
CA ARG A 331 -12.62 21.56 -11.22
C ARG A 331 -13.33 20.43 -10.51
N ILE A 332 -12.79 20.01 -9.37
CA ILE A 332 -13.44 19.07 -8.48
C ILE A 332 -14.56 19.85 -7.76
N PRO A 333 -15.85 19.66 -8.07
CA PRO A 333 -16.93 20.52 -7.58
C PRO A 333 -16.97 20.59 -6.04
N GLU A 334 -16.66 19.48 -5.38
CA GLU A 334 -16.61 19.38 -3.92
C GLU A 334 -15.48 20.21 -3.32
N MET A 335 -14.34 20.30 -4.01
CA MET A 335 -13.23 21.16 -3.58
C MET A 335 -13.59 22.64 -3.77
N GLU A 336 -14.24 23.00 -4.88
CA GLU A 336 -14.70 24.38 -5.07
C GLU A 336 -15.73 24.79 -4.01
N ARG A 337 -16.68 23.90 -3.71
CA ARG A 337 -17.65 24.09 -2.62
C ARG A 337 -16.93 24.27 -1.29
N PHE A 338 -16.01 23.38 -0.95
CA PHE A 338 -15.23 23.47 0.27
C PHE A 338 -14.46 24.79 0.38
N ILE A 339 -13.76 25.23 -0.69
CA ILE A 339 -13.04 26.52 -0.70
C ILE A 339 -13.99 27.69 -0.43
N LYS A 340 -15.18 27.69 -1.07
CA LYS A 340 -16.17 28.75 -0.89
C LYS A 340 -16.73 28.77 0.53
N GLU A 341 -17.13 27.61 1.05
CA GLU A 341 -17.65 27.46 2.42
C GLU A 341 -16.58 27.79 3.46
N PHE A 342 -15.33 27.39 3.24
CA PHE A 342 -14.21 27.69 4.12
C PHE A 342 -13.97 29.20 4.21
N LYS A 343 -13.92 29.89 3.06
CA LYS A 343 -13.76 31.35 3.03
C LYS A 343 -14.91 32.07 3.73
N TYR A 344 -16.14 31.61 3.51
CA TYR A 344 -17.32 32.20 4.12
C TYR A 344 -17.36 31.99 5.64
N HIS A 345 -17.12 30.76 6.11
CA HIS A 345 -17.25 30.40 7.52
C HIS A 345 -16.08 30.87 8.38
N PHE A 346 -14.85 30.78 7.85
CA PHE A 346 -13.63 31.11 8.62
C PHE A 346 -13.07 32.50 8.33
N GLU A 347 -13.59 33.23 7.33
CA GLU A 347 -13.28 34.63 7.03
C GLU A 347 -11.77 34.94 6.89
N GLY A 348 -11.01 34.00 6.31
CA GLY A 348 -9.57 34.15 6.09
C GLY A 348 -8.68 33.79 7.29
N ARG A 349 -9.26 33.22 8.36
CA ARG A 349 -8.49 32.67 9.49
C ARG A 349 -7.77 31.38 9.10
N GLU A 350 -6.60 31.18 9.71
CA GLU A 350 -5.92 29.89 9.70
C GLU A 350 -6.56 28.96 10.73
N ILE A 351 -7.00 27.79 10.29
CA ILE A 351 -7.75 26.83 11.11
C ILE A 351 -7.08 25.46 11.00
N PRO A 352 -6.94 24.70 12.10
CA PRO A 352 -6.43 23.33 12.03
C PRO A 352 -7.26 22.49 11.05
N LEU A 353 -6.57 21.74 10.18
CA LEU A 353 -7.23 20.97 9.12
C LEU A 353 -8.31 20.03 9.67
N MET A 354 -8.03 19.33 10.77
CA MET A 354 -9.00 18.41 11.39
C MET A 354 -10.26 19.13 11.89
N THR A 355 -10.15 20.39 12.34
CA THR A 355 -11.29 21.20 12.74
C THR A 355 -12.10 21.65 11.53
N ALA A 356 -11.44 22.02 10.43
CA ALA A 356 -12.13 22.44 9.21
C ALA A 356 -12.89 21.29 8.53
N LEU A 357 -12.30 20.09 8.55
CA LEU A 357 -12.88 18.87 7.98
C LEU A 357 -13.95 18.23 8.87
N ASP A 358 -14.07 18.65 10.12
CA ASP A 358 -15.08 18.14 11.02
C ASP A 358 -16.48 18.63 10.59
N PRO A 359 -17.49 17.74 10.53
CA PRO A 359 -18.83 18.10 10.06
C PRO A 359 -19.64 18.96 11.05
N GLU A 360 -19.28 19.00 12.33
CA GLU A 360 -20.03 19.75 13.34
C GLU A 360 -19.32 21.04 13.79
N LEU A 361 -17.98 21.00 13.92
CA LEU A 361 -17.16 22.15 14.29
C LEU A 361 -16.74 23.00 13.09
N GLY A 362 -16.67 22.39 11.91
CA GLY A 362 -16.19 23.01 10.70
C GLY A 362 -17.24 22.99 9.60
N ILE A 363 -16.82 22.58 8.41
CA ILE A 363 -17.68 22.57 7.22
C ILE A 363 -17.75 21.19 6.54
N GLY A 364 -17.03 20.19 7.08
CA GLY A 364 -16.94 18.86 6.47
C GLY A 364 -16.19 18.85 5.12
N TYR A 365 -15.91 17.67 4.57
CA TYR A 365 -15.40 17.54 3.19
C TYR A 365 -16.02 16.34 2.50
N GLN A 366 -16.76 16.61 1.41
CA GLN A 366 -17.73 15.69 0.80
C GLN A 366 -18.87 15.36 1.79
N GLN A 367 -20.10 15.23 1.31
CA GLN A 367 -21.15 14.67 2.16
C GLN A 367 -20.80 13.19 2.32
N GLU A 368 -20.18 12.81 3.44
CA GLU A 368 -20.12 11.41 3.81
C GLU A 368 -21.55 10.90 3.80
N SER A 369 -21.84 9.87 2.99
CA SER A 369 -23.06 9.11 3.20
C SER A 369 -23.02 8.67 4.65
N GLU A 370 -23.97 9.11 5.48
CA GLU A 370 -24.14 8.66 6.87
C GLU A 370 -24.33 7.13 6.90
N LYS A 371 -23.24 6.39 6.75
CA LYS A 371 -23.18 4.96 6.99
C LYS A 371 -22.88 4.81 8.47
N GLY A 372 -23.88 4.32 9.22
CA GLY A 372 -23.74 4.06 10.65
C GLY A 372 -24.77 4.77 11.54
N ASN A 373 -25.72 5.52 10.99
CA ASN A 373 -26.89 5.95 11.76
C ASN A 373 -27.94 4.82 11.75
N PRO A 374 -28.20 4.12 12.88
CA PRO A 374 -29.11 2.97 12.92
C PRO A 374 -30.54 3.32 12.46
N LEU A 375 -30.92 4.59 12.53
CA LEU A 375 -32.21 5.10 12.09
C LEU A 375 -32.31 5.31 10.57
N LEU A 376 -31.17 5.44 9.86
CA LEU A 376 -31.11 5.68 8.42
C LEU A 376 -30.81 4.43 7.60
N GLU A 377 -30.45 3.30 8.22
CA GLU A 377 -30.18 2.02 7.51
C GLU A 377 -31.39 1.51 6.70
N THR A 378 -32.60 1.93 7.06
CA THR A 378 -33.84 1.55 6.34
C THR A 378 -34.20 2.48 5.19
N LEU A 379 -33.59 3.67 5.10
CA LEU A 379 -33.83 4.65 4.06
C LEU A 379 -32.86 4.44 2.91
N HIS A 380 -33.32 3.72 1.88
CA HIS A 380 -32.59 3.53 0.62
C HIS A 380 -32.65 4.83 -0.20
N ILE A 381 -31.94 5.87 0.23
CA ILE A 381 -31.78 7.09 -0.55
C ILE A 381 -30.66 6.81 -1.56
N HIS A 382 -31.05 6.38 -2.76
CA HIS A 382 -30.14 6.36 -3.88
C HIS A 382 -29.84 7.81 -4.29
N PRO A 383 -28.60 8.31 -4.20
CA PRO A 383 -28.26 9.55 -4.87
C PRO A 383 -28.53 9.34 -6.36
N ARG A 384 -29.37 10.21 -6.95
CA ARG A 384 -29.49 10.29 -8.40
C ARG A 384 -28.10 10.63 -8.94
N SER A 385 -27.46 9.69 -9.63
CA SER A 385 -26.31 9.99 -10.49
C SER A 385 -26.82 10.76 -11.70
N THR A 386 -27.12 12.04 -11.53
CA THR A 386 -27.17 12.99 -12.64
C THR A 386 -25.82 13.67 -12.66
N ASP A 387 -24.91 13.12 -13.45
CA ASP A 387 -23.91 13.90 -14.18
C ASP A 387 -23.37 13.00 -15.27
N GLU A 388 -24.03 13.03 -16.43
CA GLU A 388 -23.28 12.86 -17.66
C GLU A 388 -22.19 13.92 -17.62
N GLN A 389 -20.92 13.51 -17.51
CA GLN A 389 -19.80 14.44 -17.67
C GLN A 389 -19.88 15.01 -19.09
N MET A 390 -20.62 16.11 -19.26
CA MET A 390 -20.53 16.94 -20.45
C MET A 390 -19.09 17.46 -20.48
N ILE A 391 -18.29 16.93 -21.40
CA ILE A 391 -16.96 17.46 -21.69
C ILE A 391 -17.19 18.92 -22.14
N SER A 392 -16.91 19.86 -21.25
CA SER A 392 -16.92 21.28 -21.60
C SER A 392 -15.72 21.57 -22.49
N TRP A 393 -16.00 21.98 -23.72
CA TRP A 393 -14.95 22.40 -24.65
C TRP A 393 -14.39 23.75 -24.18
N SER A 394 -13.06 23.89 -24.20
CA SER A 394 -12.41 25.17 -23.94
C SER A 394 -12.44 26.02 -25.22
N PRO A 395 -12.28 27.36 -25.14
CA PRO A 395 -12.13 28.19 -26.34
C PRO A 395 -10.98 27.74 -27.26
N ALA A 396 -9.95 27.11 -26.68
CA ALA A 396 -8.85 26.50 -27.44
C ALA A 396 -9.33 25.29 -28.24
N HIS A 397 -10.19 24.45 -27.66
CA HIS A 397 -10.82 23.35 -28.38
C HIS A 397 -11.72 23.85 -29.52
N GLU A 398 -12.58 24.84 -29.27
CA GLU A 398 -13.45 25.44 -30.30
C GLU A 398 -12.64 26.02 -31.47
N SER A 399 -11.50 26.65 -31.18
CA SER A 399 -10.57 27.17 -32.18
C SER A 399 -9.88 26.05 -32.99
N PHE A 400 -9.55 24.92 -32.35
CA PHE A 400 -8.91 23.79 -33.02
C PHE A 400 -9.88 23.05 -33.94
N PHE A 401 -11.13 22.84 -33.50
CA PHE A 401 -12.15 22.16 -34.30
C PHE A 401 -12.77 23.04 -35.39
N SER A 402 -12.69 24.36 -35.30
CA SER A 402 -13.07 25.25 -36.40
C SER A 402 -12.04 25.31 -37.53
N TRP A 403 -10.84 24.77 -37.31
CA TRP A 403 -9.78 24.64 -38.31
C TRP A 403 -9.78 23.29 -39.05
N LEU A 404 -10.47 22.28 -38.52
CA LEU A 404 -10.71 20.98 -39.15
C LEU A 404 -12.00 21.01 -39.97
#